data_AF-A0A7V4I8T8-F1
#
_entry.id   AF-A0A7V4I8T8-F1
#
_cell.length_a   1.000
_cell.length_b   1.000
_cell.length_c   1.000
_cell.angle_alpha   90.00
_cell.angle_beta   90.00
_cell.angle_gamma   90.00
#
_symmetry.space_group_name_H-M   'P 1'
#
loop_
_entity.id
_entity.type
_entity.pdbx_description
1 polymer ?
#
loop_
_entity_poly.entity_id
_entity_poly.type
_entity_poly.pdbx_seq_one_letter_code
_entity_poly.pdbx_strand_id
1 'polypeptide(L)'
;MANFPNILNYILGAVFIVLIFSISYAYLKPHLLHKSRPVSTLLLKASFLLYLLVLLIVVYLSAFVKGGLNEVFYGMEFFAFLLALFSPAIGILARKMAHFRKKRESYNYFFTVINILCLLAIIVMYVF
;
A
#
# COMPACT_ATOMS: atom_id res chain seq x y z
N MET A 1 10.74 -21.78 25.78
CA MET A 1 10.93 -20.34 26.02
C MET A 1 10.72 -19.63 24.70
N ALA A 2 9.79 -18.69 24.60
CA ALA A 2 9.61 -17.95 23.36
C ALA A 2 10.87 -17.11 23.09
N ASN A 3 11.48 -17.29 21.91
CA ASN A 3 12.65 -16.51 21.51
C ASN A 3 12.23 -15.04 21.38
N PHE A 4 12.84 -14.17 22.17
CA PHE A 4 12.60 -12.72 22.16
C PHE A 4 12.59 -12.12 20.73
N PRO A 5 13.49 -12.51 19.80
CA PRO A 5 13.43 -12.05 18.40
C PRO A 5 12.11 -12.36 17.68
N ASN A 6 11.52 -13.54 17.92
CA ASN A 6 10.28 -13.94 17.26
C ASN A 6 9.08 -13.15 17.80
N ILE A 7 9.04 -12.93 19.12
CA ILE A 7 8.02 -12.08 19.74
C ILE A 7 8.12 -10.65 19.21
N LEU A 8 9.34 -10.12 19.11
CA LEU A 8 9.58 -8.78 18.57
C LEU A 8 9.09 -8.67 17.12
N ASN A 9 9.39 -9.65 16.27
CA ASN A 9 8.92 -9.67 14.88
C ASN A 9 7.38 -9.65 14.78
N TYR A 10 6.68 -10.44 15.60
CA TYR A 10 5.22 -10.44 15.63
C TYR A 10 4.63 -9.10 16.09
N ILE A 11 5.19 -8.51 17.14
CA ILE A 11 4.75 -7.18 17.64
C ILE A 11 4.98 -6.12 16.56
N LEU A 12 6.18 -6.08 15.97
CA LEU A 12 6.52 -5.13 14.91
C LEU A 12 5.62 -5.32 13.68
N GLY A 13 5.37 -6.56 13.26
CA GLY A 13 4.47 -6.88 12.15
C GLY A 13 3.04 -6.41 12.40
N ALA A 14 2.49 -6.66 13.59
CA ALA A 14 1.16 -6.20 13.97
C ALA A 14 1.07 -4.67 13.96
N VAL A 15 2.03 -3.99 14.59
CA VAL A 15 2.10 -2.52 14.63
C VAL A 15 2.21 -1.96 13.22
N PHE A 16 3.04 -2.57 12.36
CA PHE A 16 3.25 -2.11 11.00
C PHE A 16 1.96 -2.22 10.15
N ILE A 17 1.23 -3.32 10.25
CA ILE A 17 -0.08 -3.50 9.61
C ILE A 17 -1.07 -2.42 10.05
N VAL A 18 -1.18 -2.20 11.37
CA VAL A 18 -2.08 -1.19 11.93
C VAL A 18 -1.71 0.21 11.45
N LEU A 19 -0.42 0.54 11.41
CA LEU A 19 0.07 1.84 10.93
C LEU A 19 -0.26 2.04 9.45
N ILE A 20 0.11 1.09 8.59
CA ILE A 20 -0.16 1.14 7.14
C ILE A 20 -1.65 1.33 6.89
N PHE A 21 -2.49 0.52 7.53
CA PHE A 21 -3.94 0.60 7.38
C PHE A 21 -4.48 1.94 7.86
N SER A 22 -4.13 2.36 9.07
CA SER A 22 -4.66 3.58 9.70
C SER A 22 -4.30 4.82 8.89
N ILE A 23 -3.03 4.96 8.50
CA ILE A 23 -2.52 6.06 7.69
C ILE A 23 -3.26 6.09 6.35
N SER A 24 -3.26 4.96 5.64
CA SER A 24 -3.88 4.86 4.31
C SER A 24 -5.37 5.18 4.34
N TYR A 25 -6.10 4.63 5.32
CA TYR A 25 -7.53 4.86 5.48
C TYR A 25 -7.86 6.32 5.84
N ALA A 26 -7.13 6.90 6.80
CA ALA A 26 -7.31 8.29 7.23
C ALA A 26 -7.07 9.28 6.08
N TYR A 27 -6.08 9.02 5.22
CA TYR A 27 -5.75 9.89 4.11
C TYR A 27 -6.69 9.74 2.92
N LEU A 28 -7.13 8.51 2.61
CA LEU A 28 -8.00 8.22 1.48
C LEU A 28 -9.45 8.68 1.71
N LYS A 29 -9.96 8.54 2.94
CA LYS A 29 -11.37 8.75 3.32
C LYS A 29 -12.33 8.10 2.31
N PRO A 30 -12.37 6.75 2.23
CA PRO A 30 -13.06 6.04 1.15
C PRO A 30 -14.55 6.36 1.06
N HIS A 31 -15.20 6.59 2.20
CA HIS A 31 -16.63 6.93 2.34
C HIS A 31 -17.06 8.24 1.66
N LEU A 32 -16.15 9.14 1.29
CA LEU A 32 -16.49 10.41 0.64
C LEU A 32 -16.32 10.34 -0.88
N LEU A 33 -17.40 10.15 -1.65
CA LEU A 33 -17.34 10.17 -3.11
C LEU A 33 -17.53 11.59 -3.67
N HIS A 34 -16.76 11.93 -4.71
CA HIS A 34 -16.83 13.24 -5.35
C HIS A 34 -17.97 13.28 -6.38
N LYS A 35 -18.95 14.16 -6.20
CA LYS A 35 -20.14 14.25 -7.08
C LYS A 35 -19.80 14.57 -8.54
N SER A 36 -18.85 15.48 -8.80
CA SER A 36 -18.58 15.93 -10.18
C SER A 36 -17.65 15.04 -11.01
N ARG A 37 -16.94 14.09 -10.39
CA ARG A 37 -15.97 13.20 -11.08
C ARG A 37 -16.00 11.80 -10.46
N PRO A 38 -17.15 11.10 -10.53
CA PRO A 38 -17.37 9.89 -9.77
C PRO A 38 -16.48 8.75 -10.27
N VAL A 39 -16.35 8.55 -11.58
CA VAL A 39 -15.65 7.40 -12.18
C VAL A 39 -14.15 7.42 -11.87
N SER A 40 -13.42 8.47 -12.24
CA SER A 40 -11.97 8.51 -12.02
C SER A 40 -11.60 8.52 -10.53
N THR A 41 -12.43 9.14 -9.67
CA THR A 41 -12.21 9.11 -8.22
C THR A 41 -12.47 7.73 -7.64
N LEU A 42 -13.50 7.04 -8.11
CA LEU A 42 -13.83 5.69 -7.68
C LEU A 42 -12.76 4.68 -8.12
N LEU A 43 -12.29 4.76 -9.37
CA LEU A 43 -11.21 3.91 -9.89
C LEU A 43 -9.92 4.08 -9.08
N LEU A 44 -9.51 5.32 -8.79
CA LEU A 44 -8.34 5.57 -7.94
C LEU A 44 -8.52 4.98 -6.54
N LYS A 45 -9.69 5.17 -5.91
CA LYS A 45 -9.95 4.66 -4.57
C LYS A 45 -10.01 3.14 -4.53
N ALA A 46 -10.73 2.52 -5.47
CA ALA A 46 -10.89 1.08 -5.55
C ALA A 46 -9.55 0.39 -5.83
N SER A 47 -8.78 0.87 -6.81
CA SER A 47 -7.44 0.34 -7.08
C SER A 47 -6.51 0.49 -5.88
N PHE A 48 -6.55 1.62 -5.18
CA PHE A 48 -5.74 1.82 -3.97
C PHE A 48 -6.16 0.90 -2.82
N LEU A 49 -7.46 0.72 -2.57
CA LEU A 49 -7.95 -0.19 -1.53
C LEU A 49 -7.62 -1.66 -1.84
N LEU A 50 -7.73 -2.06 -3.10
CA LEU A 50 -7.35 -3.41 -3.54
C LEU A 50 -5.84 -3.64 -3.36
N TYR A 51 -5.02 -2.69 -3.82
CA TYR A 51 -3.57 -2.67 -3.56
C TYR A 51 -3.27 -2.78 -2.06
N LEU A 52 -3.92 -1.96 -1.24
CA LEU A 52 -3.71 -1.94 0.20
C LEU A 52 -4.06 -3.28 0.84
N LEU A 53 -5.18 -3.89 0.45
CA LEU A 53 -5.59 -5.19 0.95
C LEU A 53 -4.51 -6.25 0.65
N VAL A 54 -4.05 -6.33 -0.60
CA VAL A 54 -3.00 -7.28 -1.02
C VAL A 54 -1.71 -7.03 -0.25
N LEU A 55 -1.29 -5.75 -0.12
CA LEU A 55 -0.12 -5.38 0.67
C LEU A 55 -0.24 -5.88 2.11
N LEU A 56 -1.39 -5.66 2.77
CA LEU A 56 -1.59 -6.08 4.16
C LEU A 56 -1.56 -7.61 4.31
N ILE A 57 -2.15 -8.35 3.37
CA ILE A 57 -2.09 -9.81 3.34
C ILE A 57 -0.64 -10.28 3.22
N VAL A 58 0.13 -9.68 2.29
CA VAL A 58 1.53 -10.04 2.08
C VAL A 58 2.38 -9.72 3.31
N VAL A 59 2.24 -8.52 3.88
CA VAL A 59 2.93 -8.15 5.12
C VAL A 59 2.57 -9.08 6.26
N TYR A 60 1.30 -9.46 6.39
CA TYR A 60 0.85 -10.44 7.39
C TYR A 60 1.53 -11.78 7.20
N LEU A 61 1.49 -12.36 6.00
CA LEU A 61 2.12 -13.64 5.74
C LEU A 61 3.63 -13.58 5.92
N SER A 62 4.28 -12.50 5.50
CA SER A 62 5.72 -12.31 5.68
C SER A 62 6.10 -12.22 7.16
N ALA A 63 5.40 -11.38 7.94
CA ALA A 63 5.73 -11.16 9.35
C ALA A 63 5.35 -12.34 10.25
N PHE A 64 4.19 -12.98 10.02
CA PHE A 64 3.65 -13.99 10.93
C PHE A 64 3.94 -15.43 10.51
N VAL A 65 4.14 -15.70 9.21
CA VAL A 65 4.30 -17.06 8.67
C VAL A 65 5.70 -17.34 8.15
N LYS A 66 6.32 -16.42 7.41
CA LYS A 66 7.63 -16.63 6.75
C LYS A 66 8.85 -16.09 7.52
N GLY A 67 8.70 -15.73 8.80
CA GLY A 67 9.84 -15.36 9.65
C GLY A 67 10.28 -13.89 9.59
N GLY A 68 9.61 -13.04 8.79
CA GLY A 68 9.85 -11.59 8.73
C GLY A 68 9.87 -11.02 7.31
N LEU A 69 9.74 -9.70 7.19
CA LEU A 69 9.81 -9.00 5.89
C LEU A 69 11.19 -9.12 5.24
N ASN A 70 12.27 -9.11 6.03
CA ASN A 70 13.64 -9.19 5.52
C ASN A 70 14.01 -10.60 5.01
N GLU A 71 13.29 -11.63 5.46
CA GLU A 71 13.47 -13.00 4.97
C GLU A 71 12.72 -13.21 3.65
N VAL A 72 11.57 -12.53 3.48
CA VAL A 72 10.75 -12.66 2.25
C VAL A 72 11.25 -11.76 1.14
N PHE A 73 11.69 -10.54 1.45
CA PHE A 73 12.20 -9.59 0.47
C PHE A 73 13.66 -9.33 0.78
N TYR A 74 14.57 -9.94 0.01
CA TYR A 74 16.01 -9.83 0.23
C TYR A 74 16.68 -8.95 -0.83
N GLY A 75 17.69 -8.18 -0.41
CA GLY A 75 18.51 -7.36 -1.31
C GLY A 75 17.68 -6.36 -2.12
N MET A 76 17.72 -6.49 -3.46
CA MET A 76 17.05 -5.55 -4.39
C MET A 76 15.52 -5.58 -4.26
N GLU A 77 14.94 -6.73 -3.95
CA GLU A 77 13.49 -6.89 -3.79
C GLU A 77 12.96 -6.13 -2.59
N PHE A 78 13.76 -6.01 -1.53
CA PHE A 78 13.40 -5.19 -0.37
C PHE A 78 13.21 -3.72 -0.77
N PHE A 79 14.14 -3.18 -1.57
CA PHE A 79 14.02 -1.80 -2.06
C PHE A 79 12.83 -1.64 -3.01
N ALA A 80 12.59 -2.60 -3.90
CA ALA A 80 11.42 -2.60 -4.76
C ALA A 80 10.11 -2.66 -3.96
N PHE A 81 10.07 -3.47 -2.90
CA PHE A 81 8.96 -3.52 -1.96
C PHE A 81 8.74 -2.18 -1.24
N LEU A 82 9.80 -1.51 -0.79
CA LEU A 82 9.69 -0.17 -0.19
C LEU A 82 9.12 0.85 -1.18
N LEU A 83 9.56 0.82 -2.45
CA LEU A 83 9.00 1.68 -3.48
C LEU A 83 7.52 1.38 -3.71
N ALA A 84 7.15 0.10 -3.79
CA ALA A 84 5.76 -0.32 -3.92
C ALA A 84 4.93 0.13 -2.72
N LEU A 85 5.47 0.02 -1.50
CA LEU A 85 4.83 0.43 -0.24
C LEU A 85 4.50 1.92 -0.24
N PHE A 86 5.48 2.77 -0.55
CA PHE A 86 5.34 4.22 -0.38
C PHE A 86 4.71 4.93 -1.58
N SER A 87 4.91 4.46 -2.81
CA SER A 87 4.49 5.21 -4.01
C SER A 87 2.97 5.45 -4.09
N PRO A 88 2.10 4.44 -3.88
CA PRO A 88 0.65 4.63 -3.83
C PRO A 88 0.21 5.58 -2.71
N ALA A 89 0.81 5.44 -1.52
CA ALA A 89 0.45 6.26 -0.36
C ALA A 89 0.81 7.74 -0.58
N ILE A 90 2.03 8.01 -1.07
CA ILE A 90 2.48 9.35 -1.46
C ILE A 90 1.56 9.91 -2.56
N GLY A 91 1.14 9.07 -3.52
CA GLY A 91 0.17 9.45 -4.54
C GLY A 91 -1.16 9.96 -4.00
N ILE A 92 -1.72 9.28 -3.01
CA ILE A 92 -2.96 9.72 -2.35
C ILE A 92 -2.74 11.03 -1.56
N LEU A 93 -1.58 11.18 -0.91
CA LEU A 93 -1.22 12.41 -0.19
C LEU A 93 -1.05 13.60 -1.13
N ALA A 94 -0.24 13.44 -2.18
CA ALA A 94 0.08 14.46 -3.15
C ALA A 94 -1.15 14.93 -3.95
N ARG A 95 -2.18 14.08 -4.09
CA ARG A 95 -3.47 14.45 -4.71
C ARG A 95 -4.12 15.69 -4.07
N LYS A 96 -3.83 15.95 -2.79
CA LYS A 96 -4.37 17.10 -2.04
C LYS A 96 -3.65 18.42 -2.34
N MET A 97 -2.48 18.38 -2.98
CA MET A 97 -1.69 19.57 -3.31
C MET A 97 -2.38 20.42 -4.39
N ALA A 98 -2.25 21.75 -4.27
CA ALA A 98 -2.94 22.71 -5.14
C ALA A 98 -2.57 22.55 -6.63
N HIS A 99 -1.33 22.14 -6.92
CA HIS A 99 -0.80 21.95 -8.27
C HIS A 99 -1.65 20.98 -9.11
N PHE A 100 -2.17 19.91 -8.49
CA PHE A 100 -2.90 18.86 -9.21
C PHE A 100 -4.40 19.13 -9.37
N ARG A 101 -4.92 20.25 -8.83
CA ARG A 101 -6.37 20.54 -8.83
C ARG A 101 -6.95 20.66 -10.25
N LYS A 102 -6.19 21.27 -11.18
CA LYS A 102 -6.62 21.49 -12.58
C LYS A 102 -6.61 20.19 -13.40
N LYS A 103 -5.62 19.30 -13.19
CA LYS A 103 -5.46 18.03 -13.93
C LYS A 103 -5.85 16.78 -13.11
N ARG A 104 -6.77 16.95 -12.15
CA ARG A 104 -7.17 15.92 -11.18
C ARG A 104 -7.61 14.58 -11.78
N GLU A 105 -8.23 14.62 -12.95
CA GLU A 105 -8.71 13.41 -13.61
C GLU A 105 -7.58 12.58 -14.21
N SER A 106 -6.69 13.21 -14.99
CA SER A 106 -5.48 12.58 -15.50
C SER A 106 -4.59 12.05 -14.36
N TYR A 107 -4.46 12.82 -13.27
CA TYR A 107 -3.77 12.37 -12.06
C TYR A 107 -4.38 11.09 -11.47
N ASN A 108 -5.71 11.04 -11.37
CA ASN A 108 -6.40 9.87 -10.83
C ASN A 108 -6.12 8.61 -11.67
N TYR A 109 -6.22 8.71 -13.01
CA TYR A 109 -5.95 7.57 -13.89
C TYR A 109 -4.49 7.12 -13.82
N PHE A 110 -3.54 8.07 -13.81
CA PHE A 110 -2.12 7.76 -13.66
C PHE A 110 -1.84 6.99 -12.37
N PHE A 111 -2.37 7.44 -11.24
CA PHE A 111 -2.19 6.74 -9.97
C PHE A 111 -2.99 5.44 -9.87
N THR A 112 -4.11 5.29 -10.60
CA THR A 112 -4.76 3.97 -10.75
C THR A 112 -3.81 2.97 -11.40
N VAL A 113 -3.10 3.35 -12.46
CA VAL A 113 -2.10 2.49 -13.10
C VAL A 113 -0.96 2.16 -12.14
N ILE A 114 -0.43 3.15 -11.41
CA ILE A 114 0.62 2.91 -10.40
C ILE A 114 0.15 1.93 -9.32
N ASN A 115 -1.07 2.07 -8.81
CA ASN A 115 -1.62 1.16 -7.81
C ASN A 115 -1.67 -0.28 -8.33
N ILE A 116 -2.10 -0.47 -9.58
CA ILE A 116 -2.16 -1.80 -10.21
C ILE A 116 -0.75 -2.37 -10.41
N LEU A 117 0.20 -1.55 -10.89
CA LEU A 117 1.59 -1.97 -11.04
C LEU A 117 2.23 -2.38 -9.71
N CYS A 118 2.01 -1.60 -8.64
CA CYS A 118 2.50 -1.94 -7.31
C CYS A 118 1.85 -3.22 -6.77
N LEU A 119 0.54 -3.40 -7.00
CA LEU A 119 -0.17 -4.62 -6.64
C LEU A 119 0.46 -5.83 -7.34
N LEU A 120 0.66 -5.76 -8.65
CA LEU A 120 1.26 -6.86 -9.42
C LEU A 120 2.70 -7.13 -8.98
N ALA A 121 3.50 -6.08 -8.79
CA ALA A 121 4.87 -6.22 -8.33
C ALA A 121 4.94 -6.93 -6.97
N ILE A 122 4.10 -6.54 -6.00
CA ILE A 122 4.07 -7.19 -4.68
C ILE A 122 3.69 -8.66 -4.79
N ILE A 123 2.69 -8.99 -5.63
CA ILE A 123 2.30 -10.40 -5.83
C ILE A 123 3.45 -11.19 -6.44
N VAL A 124 4.09 -10.66 -7.49
CA VAL A 124 5.21 -11.32 -8.16
C VAL A 124 6.37 -11.55 -7.19
N MET A 125 6.81 -10.51 -6.47
CA MET A 125 7.91 -10.61 -5.49
C MET A 125 7.59 -11.53 -4.31
N TYR A 126 6.31 -11.76 -3.99
CA TYR A 126 5.93 -12.64 -2.88
C TYR A 126 5.86 -14.12 -3.29
N VAL A 127 5.48 -14.38 -4.54
CA VAL A 127 5.20 -15.72 -5.07
C VAL A 127 6.43 -16.35 -5.70
N PHE A 128 7.24 -15.56 -6.41
CA PHE A 128 8.47 -15.98 -7.10
C PHE A 128 9.69 -15.52 -6.33
#